data_AF-A0A844HGE9-F1
#
_entry.id   AF-A0A844HGE9-F1
#
_cell.length_a   1.000
_cell.length_b   1.000
_cell.length_c   1.000
_cell.angle_alpha   90.00
_cell.angle_beta   90.00
_cell.angle_gamma   90.00
#
_symmetry.space_group_name_H-M   'P 1'
#
loop_
_entity.id
_entity.type
_entity.pdbx_description
1 polymer ?
#
loop_
_entity_poly.entity_id
_entity_poly.type
_entity_poly.pdbx_seq_one_letter_code
_entity_poly.pdbx_strand_id
1 'polypeptide(L)'
;MDKRVLDALVGLRYRNSDDAMREIAKLVREGCTEPIFVRVLADLLDPGVKTTSLGAKFRLARTTGKKAPPKKPNYELRIFLERFLDIFPDEEPAEAVKAEAARRFNVSRSTCGEEIATMRKWQELQPDEFESRKADALLLRELGDPDYLPLWPDK
;
A
#
# COMPACT_ATOMS: atom_id res chain seq x y z
N MET A 1 9.94 -6.42 11.16
CA MET A 1 10.80 -5.22 11.10
C MET A 1 10.22 -4.23 12.07
N ASP A 2 11.00 -3.77 13.05
CA ASP A 2 10.60 -2.75 14.03
C ASP A 2 10.05 -1.51 13.31
N LYS A 3 8.94 -0.95 13.81
CA LYS A 3 8.31 0.26 13.25
C LYS A 3 9.30 1.41 13.11
N ARG A 4 10.22 1.55 14.07
CA ARG A 4 11.27 2.58 14.07
C ARG A 4 12.25 2.43 12.90
N VAL A 5 12.53 1.18 12.52
CA VAL A 5 13.40 0.86 11.38
C VAL A 5 12.72 1.20 10.07
N LEU A 6 11.43 0.87 9.94
CA LEU A 6 10.64 1.22 8.76
C LEU A 6 10.51 2.74 8.60
N ASP A 7 10.16 3.45 9.68
CA ASP A 7 10.00 4.91 9.66
C ASP A 7 11.29 5.64 9.26
N ALA A 8 12.44 5.17 9.74
CA ALA A 8 13.75 5.74 9.39
C ALA A 8 14.12 5.51 7.91
N LEU A 9 13.86 4.31 7.38
CA LEU A 9 14.11 3.98 5.95
C LEU A 9 13.18 4.76 5.02
N VAL A 10 11.91 4.91 5.38
CA VAL A 10 10.94 5.72 4.62
C VAL A 10 11.33 7.21 4.69
N GLY A 11 11.76 7.69 5.86
CA GLY A 11 12.26 9.05 6.03
C GLY A 11 13.42 9.39 5.09
N LEU A 12 14.34 8.45 4.84
CA LEU A 12 15.49 8.67 3.96
C LEU A 12 15.07 8.90 2.50
N ARG A 13 13.99 8.25 2.07
CA ARG A 13 13.51 8.28 0.69
C ARG A 13 12.51 9.41 0.43
N TYR A 14 11.76 9.85 1.45
CA TYR A 14 10.59 10.70 1.27
C TYR A 14 10.51 11.92 2.21
N ARG A 15 11.40 12.10 3.20
CA ARG A 15 11.46 13.27 4.11
C ARG A 15 12.82 14.00 4.01
N ASN A 16 13.01 15.02 4.86
CA ASN A 16 14.31 15.68 5.09
C ASN A 16 15.38 14.63 5.38
N SER A 17 16.34 14.48 4.45
CA SER A 17 17.34 13.41 4.46
C SER A 17 18.16 13.37 5.74
N ASP A 18 18.39 14.52 6.36
CA ASP A 18 19.32 14.67 7.48
C ASP A 18 18.79 14.08 8.79
N ASP A 19 17.50 14.25 9.08
CA ASP A 19 16.89 13.68 10.29
C ASP A 19 16.74 12.16 10.16
N ALA A 20 16.37 11.68 8.97
CA ALA A 20 16.31 10.25 8.69
C ALA A 20 17.70 9.60 8.77
N MET A 21 18.74 10.26 8.25
CA MET A 21 20.12 9.80 8.40
C MET A 21 20.59 9.75 9.85
N ARG A 22 20.16 10.71 10.70
CA ARG A 22 20.46 10.69 12.15
C ARG A 22 19.80 9.51 12.86
N GLU A 23 18.55 9.19 12.53
CA GLU A 23 17.84 8.03 13.09
C GLU A 23 18.44 6.71 12.61
N ILE A 24 18.78 6.58 11.32
CA ILE A 24 19.49 5.40 10.80
C ILE A 24 20.84 5.24 11.50
N ALA A 25 21.61 6.32 11.68
CA ALA A 25 22.88 6.27 12.38
C ALA A 25 22.74 5.83 13.85
N LYS A 26 21.64 6.22 14.51
CA LYS A 26 21.31 5.77 15.87
C LYS A 26 21.00 4.27 15.89
N LEU A 27 20.14 3.79 14.99
CA LEU A 27 19.79 2.37 14.86
C LEU A 27 21.03 1.48 14.60
N VAL A 28 21.96 1.95 13.78
CA VAL A 28 23.23 1.25 13.50
C VAL A 28 24.10 1.17 14.76
N ARG A 29 24.22 2.27 15.54
CA ARG A 29 24.99 2.28 16.81
C ARG A 29 24.35 1.43 17.90
N GLU A 30 23.02 1.31 17.90
CA GLU A 30 22.27 0.42 18.79
C GLU A 30 22.40 -1.06 18.43
N GLY A 31 23.10 -1.39 17.32
CA GLY A 31 23.37 -2.76 16.90
C GLY A 31 22.23 -3.40 16.10
N CYS A 32 21.35 -2.60 15.49
CA CYS A 32 20.32 -3.12 14.59
C CYS A 32 20.98 -3.79 13.37
N THR A 33 20.99 -5.11 13.37
CA THR A 33 21.61 -5.96 12.33
C THR A 33 20.58 -6.81 11.60
N GLU A 34 19.31 -6.41 11.64
CA GLU A 34 18.26 -7.10 10.89
C GLU A 34 18.68 -7.23 9.41
N PRO A 35 18.76 -8.46 8.85
CA PRO A 35 19.27 -8.66 7.49
C PRO A 35 18.51 -7.86 6.43
N ILE A 36 17.21 -7.61 6.69
CA ILE A 36 16.36 -6.82 5.80
C ILE A 36 16.67 -5.32 5.87
N PHE A 37 16.97 -4.79 7.06
CA PHE A 37 17.36 -3.39 7.27
C PHE A 37 18.66 -3.07 6.55
N VAL A 38 19.68 -3.92 6.74
CA VAL A 38 21.00 -3.74 6.12
C VAL A 38 20.89 -3.77 4.59
N ARG A 39 20.11 -4.71 4.05
CA ARG A 39 19.88 -4.81 2.60
C ARG A 39 19.19 -3.57 2.03
N VAL A 40 18.10 -3.12 2.65
CA VAL A 40 17.35 -1.96 2.15
C VAL A 40 18.17 -0.67 2.30
N LEU A 41 18.93 -0.52 3.39
CA LEU A 41 19.83 0.62 3.57
C LEU A 41 20.93 0.64 2.50
N ALA A 42 21.54 -0.50 2.19
CA ALA A 42 22.55 -0.60 1.14
C ALA A 42 21.98 -0.24 -0.25
N ASP A 43 20.78 -0.74 -0.58
CA ASP A 43 20.10 -0.42 -1.83
C ASP A 43 19.76 1.07 -1.94
N LEU A 44 19.45 1.75 -0.83
CA LEU A 44 19.13 3.18 -0.81
C LEU A 44 20.38 4.08 -0.91
N LEU A 45 21.54 3.60 -0.45
CA LEU A 45 22.80 4.34 -0.52
C LEU A 45 23.52 4.18 -1.87
N ASP A 46 23.25 3.10 -2.61
CA ASP A 46 23.88 2.83 -3.91
C ASP A 46 23.11 3.52 -5.05
N PRO A 47 23.67 4.58 -5.68
CA PRO A 47 23.01 5.26 -6.79
C PRO A 47 22.91 4.41 -8.07
N GLY A 48 23.69 3.33 -8.17
CA GLY A 48 23.64 2.36 -9.27
C GLY A 48 22.53 1.32 -9.12
N VAL A 49 22.00 1.13 -7.91
CA VAL A 49 20.88 0.23 -7.66
C VAL A 49 19.58 0.97 -7.95
N LYS A 50 18.91 0.58 -9.04
CA LYS A 50 17.50 0.95 -9.25
C LYS A 50 16.70 0.26 -8.15
N THR A 51 16.40 0.98 -7.07
CA THR A 51 15.61 0.52 -5.91
C THR A 51 14.20 0.08 -6.34
N THR A 52 14.10 -1.12 -6.91
CA THR A 52 12.84 -1.75 -7.33
C THR A 52 12.01 -2.25 -6.16
N SER A 53 12.59 -2.33 -4.97
CA SER A 53 11.97 -2.86 -3.75
C SER A 53 11.00 -1.89 -3.06
N LEU A 54 11.06 -0.57 -3.32
CA LEU A 54 9.95 0.36 -3.00
C LEU A 54 9.40 1.09 -4.24
N GLY A 55 9.67 0.55 -5.43
CA GLY A 55 9.22 1.12 -6.70
C GLY A 55 8.72 0.00 -7.60
N ALA A 56 7.45 -0.39 -7.42
CA ALA A 56 6.78 -1.33 -8.30
C ALA A 56 6.89 -0.84 -9.75
N LYS A 57 7.53 -1.64 -10.62
CA LYS A 57 7.51 -1.39 -12.07
C LYS A 57 6.14 -1.78 -12.60
N PHE A 58 5.25 -0.80 -12.74
CA PHE A 58 4.01 -0.97 -13.48
C PHE A 58 4.34 -1.24 -14.96
N ARG A 59 4.07 -2.47 -15.42
CA ARG A 59 4.01 -2.76 -16.86
C ARG A 59 2.57 -2.54 -17.31
N LEU A 60 2.33 -1.49 -18.09
CA LEU A 60 1.08 -1.30 -18.84
C LEU A 60 0.96 -2.41 -19.89
N ALA A 61 0.35 -3.52 -19.52
CA ALA A 61 -0.08 -4.54 -20.48
C ALA A 61 -1.40 -4.10 -21.10
N ARG A 62 -1.37 -3.58 -22.33
CA ARG A 62 -2.59 -3.46 -23.14
C ARG A 62 -3.07 -4.87 -23.48
N THR A 63 -4.20 -5.30 -22.92
CA THR A 63 -4.88 -6.52 -23.39
C THR A 63 -6.17 -6.14 -24.11
N THR A 64 -6.05 -5.95 -25.42
CA THR A 64 -7.12 -6.24 -26.36
C THR A 64 -7.51 -7.71 -26.24
N GLY A 65 -8.80 -7.99 -26.14
CA GLY A 65 -9.36 -9.33 -26.32
C GLY A 65 -9.77 -10.02 -25.03
N LYS A 66 -11.06 -10.35 -24.97
CA LYS A 66 -11.75 -11.28 -24.07
C LYS A 66 -10.78 -12.22 -23.32
N LYS A 67 -10.50 -11.93 -22.05
CA LYS A 67 -9.85 -12.87 -21.14
C LYS A 67 -10.81 -13.23 -20.03
N ALA A 68 -10.84 -14.53 -19.71
CA ALA A 68 -11.50 -15.10 -18.55
C ALA A 68 -11.20 -14.28 -17.28
N PRO A 69 -12.09 -14.32 -16.26
CA PRO A 69 -11.88 -13.57 -15.02
C PRO A 69 -10.49 -13.87 -14.47
N PRO A 70 -9.80 -12.84 -13.94
CA PRO A 70 -8.41 -12.99 -13.54
C PRO A 70 -8.27 -14.13 -12.53
N LYS A 71 -7.37 -15.09 -12.82
CA LYS A 71 -7.02 -16.22 -11.93
C LYS A 71 -6.28 -15.77 -10.65
N LYS A 72 -6.16 -14.47 -10.39
CA LYS A 72 -5.51 -13.88 -9.21
C LYS A 72 -6.48 -12.90 -8.54
N PRO A 73 -6.48 -12.78 -7.20
CA PRO A 73 -7.31 -11.80 -6.50
C PRO A 73 -7.09 -10.41 -7.09
N ASN A 74 -8.17 -9.65 -7.28
CA ASN A 74 -8.08 -8.31 -7.84
C ASN A 74 -7.77 -7.32 -6.71
N TYR A 75 -6.51 -7.31 -6.29
CA TYR A 75 -6.03 -6.52 -5.15
C TYR A 75 -6.28 -5.03 -5.35
N GLU A 76 -6.06 -4.50 -6.54
CA GLU A 76 -6.27 -3.08 -6.84
C GLU A 76 -7.75 -2.69 -6.68
N LEU A 77 -8.68 -3.55 -7.11
CA LEU A 77 -10.11 -3.37 -6.90
C LEU A 77 -10.44 -3.37 -5.40
N ARG A 78 -9.86 -4.29 -4.63
CA ARG A 78 -10.11 -4.38 -3.18
C ARG A 78 -9.62 -3.14 -2.44
N ILE A 79 -8.41 -2.67 -2.73
CA ILE A 79 -7.86 -1.47 -2.08
C ILE A 79 -8.69 -0.24 -2.45
N PHE A 80 -9.12 -0.12 -3.71
CA PHE A 80 -10.02 0.95 -4.13
C PHE A 80 -11.33 0.92 -3.31
N LEU A 81 -11.96 -0.24 -3.21
CA LEU A 81 -13.21 -0.39 -2.47
C LEU A 81 -13.01 -0.12 -0.96
N GLU A 82 -11.95 -0.63 -0.34
CA GLU A 82 -11.62 -0.39 1.07
C GLU A 82 -11.41 1.10 1.36
N ARG A 83 -10.67 1.78 0.48
CA ARG A 83 -10.39 3.21 0.62
C ARG A 83 -11.67 4.04 0.64
N PHE A 84 -12.54 3.87 -0.34
CA PHE A 84 -13.71 4.73 -0.49
C PHE A 84 -14.92 4.28 0.34
N LEU A 85 -15.02 3.01 0.71
CA LEU A 85 -16.15 2.52 1.51
C LEU A 85 -15.87 2.55 3.01
N ASP A 86 -14.61 2.43 3.44
CA ASP A 86 -14.27 2.20 4.86
C ASP A 86 -13.37 3.24 5.47
N ILE A 87 -12.40 3.74 4.70
CA ILE A 87 -11.44 4.72 5.18
C ILE A 87 -11.99 6.14 4.97
N PHE A 88 -12.59 6.40 3.80
CA PHE A 88 -13.16 7.69 3.40
C PHE A 88 -14.63 7.58 2.97
N PRO A 89 -15.52 7.06 3.82
CA PRO A 89 -16.92 6.80 3.46
C PRO A 89 -17.71 8.07 3.09
N ASP A 90 -17.25 9.24 3.55
CA ASP A 90 -17.94 10.51 3.35
C ASP A 90 -17.60 11.21 2.02
N GLU A 91 -16.65 10.67 1.24
CA GLU A 91 -16.26 11.27 -0.05
C GLU A 91 -17.27 11.02 -1.15
N GLU A 92 -17.76 9.79 -1.25
CA GLU A 92 -18.60 9.34 -2.35
C GLU A 92 -19.64 8.34 -1.86
N PRO A 93 -20.91 8.43 -2.32
CA PRO A 93 -21.91 7.43 -2.01
C PRO A 93 -21.46 6.02 -2.41
N ALA A 94 -21.69 5.03 -1.56
CA ALA A 94 -21.24 3.65 -1.79
C ALA A 94 -21.64 3.06 -3.16
N GLU A 95 -22.81 3.43 -3.69
CA GLU A 95 -23.24 2.99 -5.02
C GLU A 95 -22.47 3.65 -6.16
N ALA A 96 -22.06 4.92 -6.00
CA ALA A 96 -21.20 5.61 -6.95
C ALA A 96 -19.79 4.99 -6.96
N VAL A 97 -19.25 4.68 -5.78
CA VAL A 97 -17.96 3.97 -5.62
C VAL A 97 -17.99 2.61 -6.32
N LYS A 98 -19.04 1.81 -6.13
CA LYS A 98 -19.17 0.50 -6.80
C LYS A 98 -19.32 0.63 -8.31
N ALA A 99 -20.06 1.63 -8.79
CA ALA A 99 -20.21 1.89 -10.22
C ALA A 99 -18.88 2.31 -10.85
N GLU A 100 -18.13 3.17 -10.17
CA GLU A 100 -16.80 3.60 -10.61
C GLU A 100 -15.80 2.46 -10.56
N ALA A 101 -15.81 1.63 -9.52
CA ALA A 101 -14.97 0.44 -9.42
C ALA A 101 -15.25 -0.54 -10.58
N ALA A 102 -16.52 -0.83 -10.86
CA ALA A 102 -16.91 -1.70 -11.96
C ALA A 102 -16.39 -1.18 -13.32
N ARG A 103 -16.49 0.14 -13.54
CA ARG A 103 -15.99 0.82 -14.74
C ARG A 103 -14.46 0.80 -14.82
N ARG A 104 -13.78 1.23 -13.75
CA ARG A 104 -12.32 1.41 -13.66
C ARG A 104 -11.57 0.09 -13.80
N PHE A 105 -12.06 -0.97 -13.15
CA PHE A 105 -11.42 -2.28 -13.15
C PHE A 105 -12.00 -3.25 -14.19
N ASN A 106 -12.98 -2.80 -14.99
CA ASN A 106 -13.67 -3.59 -16.01
C ASN A 106 -14.21 -4.92 -15.43
N VAL A 107 -14.89 -4.82 -14.29
CA VAL A 107 -15.50 -5.95 -13.58
C VAL A 107 -17.01 -5.75 -13.45
N SER A 108 -17.73 -6.84 -13.15
CA SER A 108 -19.16 -6.76 -12.87
C SER A 108 -19.42 -6.16 -11.48
N ARG A 109 -20.60 -5.57 -11.26
CA ARG A 109 -21.04 -5.16 -9.92
C ARG A 109 -21.10 -6.34 -8.94
N SER A 110 -21.39 -7.55 -9.42
CA SER A 110 -21.35 -8.78 -8.61
C SER A 110 -19.94 -9.03 -8.07
N THR A 111 -18.93 -8.89 -8.94
CA THR A 111 -17.51 -9.03 -8.57
C THR A 111 -17.10 -7.98 -7.54
N CYS A 112 -17.58 -6.73 -7.65
CA CYS A 112 -17.37 -5.73 -6.59
C CYS A 112 -17.97 -6.19 -5.25
N GLY A 113 -19.17 -6.78 -5.27
CA GLY A 113 -19.81 -7.34 -4.07
C GLY A 113 -19.02 -8.47 -3.43
N GLU A 114 -18.49 -9.39 -4.24
CA GLU A 114 -17.63 -10.50 -3.78
C GLU A 114 -16.34 -10.00 -3.12
N GLU A 115 -15.71 -8.97 -3.69
CA GLU A 115 -14.50 -8.37 -3.12
C GLU A 115 -14.80 -7.62 -1.82
N ILE A 116 -15.93 -6.90 -1.73
CA ILE A 116 -16.38 -6.27 -0.48
C ILE A 116 -16.56 -7.33 0.61
N ALA A 117 -17.24 -8.45 0.31
CA ALA A 117 -17.44 -9.52 1.28
C ALA A 117 -16.09 -10.13 1.74
N THR A 118 -15.15 -10.31 0.81
CA THR A 118 -13.81 -10.82 1.13
C THR A 118 -13.03 -9.86 2.02
N MET A 119 -13.09 -8.56 1.73
CA MET A 119 -12.49 -7.50 2.52
C MET A 119 -13.06 -7.45 3.94
N ARG A 120 -14.39 -7.49 4.10
CA ARG A 120 -15.05 -7.52 5.41
C ARG A 120 -14.59 -8.70 6.26
N LYS A 121 -14.54 -9.89 5.66
CA LYS A 121 -14.04 -11.08 6.34
C LYS A 121 -12.59 -10.94 6.77
N TRP A 122 -11.76 -10.28 5.97
CA TRP A 122 -10.36 -10.00 6.34
C TRP A 122 -10.27 -9.02 7.51
N GLN A 123 -11.07 -7.94 7.50
CA GLN A 123 -11.14 -6.95 8.58
C GLN A 123 -11.58 -7.60 9.91
N GLU A 124 -12.53 -8.54 9.86
CA GLU A 124 -12.95 -9.32 11.04
C GLU A 124 -11.83 -10.23 11.58
N LEU A 125 -11.01 -10.81 10.70
CA LEU A 125 -9.90 -11.68 11.07
C LEU A 125 -8.66 -10.91 11.55
N GLN A 126 -8.48 -9.67 11.10
CA GLN A 126 -7.31 -8.84 11.36
C GLN A 126 -7.70 -7.39 11.67
N PRO A 127 -8.46 -7.14 12.76
CA PRO A 127 -8.96 -5.80 13.08
C PRO A 127 -7.83 -4.81 13.36
N ASP A 128 -6.78 -5.23 14.08
CA ASP A 128 -5.65 -4.36 14.42
C ASP A 128 -4.85 -3.93 13.17
N GLU A 129 -4.70 -4.83 12.19
CA GLU A 129 -4.04 -4.49 10.92
C GLU A 129 -4.88 -3.52 10.10
N PHE A 130 -6.20 -3.70 10.06
CA PHE A 130 -7.10 -2.79 9.38
C PHE A 130 -7.07 -1.38 10.00
N GLU A 131 -7.16 -1.27 11.33
CA GLU A 131 -7.09 0.02 12.02
C GLU A 131 -5.73 0.71 11.81
N SER A 132 -4.62 -0.04 11.81
CA SER A 132 -3.31 0.53 11.48
C SER A 132 -3.27 1.09 10.06
N ARG A 133 -3.79 0.35 9.06
CA ARG A 133 -3.84 0.82 7.66
C ARG A 133 -4.72 2.05 7.50
N LYS A 134 -5.85 2.08 8.20
CA LYS A 134 -6.75 3.23 8.21
C LYS A 134 -6.06 4.46 8.80
N ALA A 135 -5.34 4.31 9.91
CA ALA A 135 -4.58 5.38 10.53
C ALA A 135 -3.48 5.92 9.59
N ASP A 136 -2.74 5.04 8.92
CA ASP A 136 -1.71 5.43 7.96
C ASP A 136 -2.29 6.20 6.76
N ALA A 137 -3.43 5.74 6.23
CA ALA A 137 -4.12 6.40 5.12
C ALA A 137 -4.64 7.80 5.49
N LEU A 138 -5.19 7.96 6.71
CA LEU A 138 -5.62 9.26 7.22
C LEU A 138 -4.44 10.21 7.41
N LEU A 139 -3.34 9.73 8.01
CA LEU A 139 -2.13 10.51 8.23
C LEU A 139 -1.52 11.00 6.89
N LEU A 140 -1.44 10.13 5.89
CA LEU A 140 -0.88 10.50 4.59
C LEU A 140 -1.71 11.53 3.85
N ARG A 141 -3.03 11.45 4.00
CA ARG A 141 -3.94 12.48 3.50
C ARG A 141 -3.71 13.82 4.20
N GLU A 142 -3.56 13.84 5.53
CA GLU A 142 -3.23 15.06 6.28
C GLU A 142 -1.89 15.68 5.82
N LEU A 143 -0.94 14.84 5.42
CA LEU A 143 0.35 15.26 4.88
C LEU A 143 0.31 15.68 3.40
N GLY A 144 -0.86 15.65 2.76
CA GLY A 144 -1.06 16.09 1.37
C GLY A 144 -0.84 15.02 0.32
N ASP A 145 -0.76 13.74 0.70
CA ASP A 145 -0.71 12.59 -0.22
C ASP A 145 -2.01 11.75 -0.11
N PRO A 146 -3.12 12.21 -0.71
CA PRO A 146 -4.42 11.56 -0.58
C PRO A 146 -4.47 10.22 -1.32
N ASP A 147 -3.54 9.96 -2.24
CA ASP A 147 -3.61 8.83 -3.17
C ASP A 147 -2.87 7.57 -2.74
N TYR A 148 -2.31 7.57 -1.53
CA TYR A 148 -1.61 6.42 -0.99
C TYR A 148 -2.51 5.18 -0.88
N LEU A 149 -2.00 4.06 -1.37
CA LEU A 149 -2.61 2.74 -1.25
C LEU A 149 -1.81 1.95 -0.19
N PRO A 150 -2.42 1.52 0.93
CA PRO A 150 -1.70 0.72 1.92
C PRO A 150 -1.16 -0.56 1.29
N LEU A 151 0.08 -0.90 1.64
CA LEU A 151 0.75 -2.12 1.20
C LEU A 151 -0.03 -3.32 1.73
N TRP A 152 -0.76 -4.02 0.86
CA TRP A 152 -1.27 -5.35 1.20
C TRP A 152 -0.09 -6.32 1.27
N PRO A 153 -0.03 -7.22 2.26
CA PRO A 153 0.96 -8.28 2.26
C PRO A 153 0.68 -9.20 1.08
N ASP A 154 1.45 -9.03 0.00
CA ASP A 154 1.70 -10.12 -0.92
C ASP A 154 2.42 -11.22 -0.12
N LYS A 155 1.92 -12.45 -0.25
CA LYS A 155 2.57 -13.65 0.34
C LYS A 155 4.06 -13.68 0.06
#